data_AF-Q8H9E3-F1
#
_entry.id   AF-Q8H9E3-F1
#
_cell.length_a   1.000
_cell.length_b   1.000
_cell.length_c   1.000
_cell.angle_alpha   90.00
_cell.angle_beta   90.00
_cell.angle_gamma   90.00
#
_symmetry.space_group_name_H-M   'P 1'
#
loop_
_entity.id
_entity.type
_entity.pdbx_description
1 polymer ?
#
loop_
_entity_poly.entity_id
_entity_poly.type
_entity_poly.pdbx_seq_one_letter_code
_entity_poly.pdbx_strand_id
1 'polypeptide(L)'
;TGVMALQVQSEFQKAYEGGITKSRYWEPTYEDSMNLIARLPAIAAYIYRRKYKDGKIIPLDDSLDYGANYAHMLGFDDPEMLEFMRLYVSIHSDHEGGNVSSHTAHLVASPLSDPYLAFAAALNGLAGPLHGLANQEVLRWIRSIVKEFGTPNISTEQLSDYIHKTLSSGQVVPGYGHGVLRKTVQDT
;
A
#
# COMPACT_ATOMS: atom_id res chain seq x y z
N THR A 1 2.99 10.74 -8.68
CA THR A 1 3.92 11.34 -9.66
C THR A 1 5.38 11.00 -9.41
N GLY A 2 5.85 10.80 -8.16
CA GLY A 2 7.25 10.41 -7.90
C GLY A 2 7.73 9.18 -8.68
N VAL A 3 6.91 8.12 -8.81
CA VAL A 3 7.24 6.93 -9.63
C VAL A 3 7.45 7.29 -11.11
N MET A 4 6.59 8.15 -11.68
CA MET A 4 6.76 8.63 -13.07
C MET A 4 8.07 9.41 -13.25
N ALA A 5 8.56 10.10 -12.23
CA ALA A 5 9.85 10.78 -12.30
C ALA A 5 11.04 9.79 -12.30
N LEU A 6 10.88 8.59 -11.72
CA LEU A 6 11.90 7.53 -11.80
C LEU A 6 11.93 6.83 -13.16
N GLN A 7 10.81 6.85 -13.90
CA GLN A 7 10.68 6.15 -15.19
C GLN A 7 11.75 6.56 -16.21
N VAL A 8 12.27 7.79 -16.15
CA VAL A 8 13.38 8.27 -16.99
C VAL A 8 14.66 7.42 -16.86
N GLN A 9 14.77 6.63 -15.79
CA GLN A 9 15.89 5.74 -15.54
C GLN A 9 15.67 4.31 -16.08
N SER A 10 14.49 3.99 -16.62
CA SER A 10 14.13 2.64 -17.08
C SER A 10 15.21 2.03 -17.98
N GLU A 11 15.68 0.86 -17.56
CA GLU A 11 16.59 0.00 -18.30
C GLU A 11 15.82 -0.81 -19.34
N PHE A 12 14.58 -1.22 -19.04
CA PHE A 12 13.73 -1.93 -19.99
C PHE A 12 13.44 -1.10 -21.24
N GLN A 13 13.04 0.16 -21.06
CA GLN A 13 12.77 1.05 -22.18
C GLN A 13 14.02 1.18 -23.09
N LYS A 14 15.19 1.46 -22.50
CA LYS A 14 16.45 1.62 -23.24
C LYS A 14 16.86 0.33 -23.95
N ALA A 15 16.71 -0.82 -23.29
CA ALA A 15 17.05 -2.12 -23.87
C ALA A 15 16.11 -2.50 -25.03
N TYR A 16 14.82 -2.19 -24.89
CA TYR A 16 13.81 -2.39 -25.93
C TYR A 16 14.09 -1.53 -27.16
N GLU A 17 14.36 -0.23 -26.97
CA GLU A 17 14.77 0.70 -28.03
C GLU A 17 16.09 0.26 -28.70
N GLY A 18 16.99 -0.35 -27.93
CA GLY A 18 18.24 -0.94 -28.40
C GLY A 18 18.09 -2.30 -29.10
N GLY A 19 16.88 -2.83 -29.24
CA GLY A 19 16.61 -4.07 -30.00
C GLY A 19 16.95 -5.37 -29.25
N ILE A 20 16.85 -5.38 -27.91
CA ILE A 20 17.01 -6.61 -27.12
C ILE A 20 16.08 -7.73 -27.62
N THR A 21 16.55 -8.98 -27.56
CA THR A 21 15.74 -10.12 -27.97
C THR A 21 14.62 -10.40 -26.98
N LYS A 22 13.45 -10.81 -27.49
CA LYS A 22 12.26 -11.12 -26.68
C LYS A 22 12.52 -12.10 -25.54
N SER A 23 13.39 -13.10 -25.75
CA SER A 23 13.74 -14.09 -24.73
C SER A 23 14.49 -13.48 -23.53
N ARG A 24 15.01 -12.26 -23.66
CA ARG A 24 15.76 -11.54 -22.63
C ARG A 24 15.04 -10.34 -22.04
N TYR A 25 13.78 -10.10 -22.42
CA TYR A 25 12.97 -9.00 -21.86
C TYR A 25 12.89 -9.01 -20.34
N TRP A 26 12.92 -10.20 -19.73
CA TRP A 26 12.86 -10.35 -18.28
C TRP A 26 14.07 -9.73 -17.56
N GLU A 27 15.23 -9.65 -18.20
CA GLU A 27 16.46 -9.15 -17.56
C GLU A 27 16.35 -7.67 -17.18
N PRO A 28 16.11 -6.73 -18.12
CA PRO A 28 15.94 -5.33 -17.74
C PRO A 28 14.61 -5.06 -17.03
N THR A 29 13.59 -5.90 -17.22
CA THR A 29 12.36 -5.85 -16.39
C THR A 29 12.66 -6.17 -14.94
N TYR A 30 13.53 -7.16 -14.67
CA TYR A 30 13.96 -7.51 -13.33
C TYR A 30 14.75 -6.36 -12.69
N GLU A 31 15.71 -5.78 -13.41
CA GLU A 31 16.48 -4.62 -12.92
C GLU A 31 15.57 -3.44 -12.59
N ASP A 32 14.66 -3.06 -13.49
CA ASP A 32 13.70 -1.98 -13.24
C ASP A 32 12.78 -2.28 -12.06
N SER A 33 12.35 -3.53 -11.89
CA SER A 33 11.49 -3.95 -10.77
C SER A 33 12.23 -3.86 -9.43
N MET A 34 13.47 -4.36 -9.36
CA MET A 34 14.30 -4.29 -8.16
C MET A 34 14.68 -2.84 -7.81
N ASN A 35 15.07 -2.06 -8.82
CA ASN A 35 15.33 -0.63 -8.67
C ASN A 35 14.11 0.14 -8.16
N LEU A 36 12.93 -0.16 -8.71
CA LEU A 36 11.68 0.45 -8.26
C LEU A 36 11.38 0.08 -6.81
N ILE A 37 11.38 -1.22 -6.45
CA ILE A 37 11.13 -1.68 -5.08
C ILE A 37 12.05 -0.95 -4.10
N ALA A 38 13.37 -0.91 -4.37
CA ALA A 38 14.35 -0.26 -3.50
C ALA A 38 14.08 1.24 -3.29
N ARG A 39 13.55 1.95 -4.30
CA ARG A 39 13.33 3.41 -4.26
C ARG A 39 11.95 3.81 -3.73
N LEU A 40 10.98 2.90 -3.71
CA LEU A 40 9.61 3.19 -3.27
C LEU A 40 9.53 3.73 -1.84
N PRO A 41 10.18 3.14 -0.82
CA PRO A 41 10.17 3.64 0.55
C PRO A 41 10.67 5.09 0.65
N ALA A 42 11.76 5.42 -0.05
CA ALA A 42 12.34 6.77 -0.03
C ALA A 42 11.36 7.81 -0.60
N ILE A 43 10.67 7.50 -1.71
CA ILE A 43 9.66 8.39 -2.29
C ILE A 43 8.46 8.53 -1.34
N ALA A 44 7.95 7.42 -0.81
CA ALA A 44 6.79 7.44 0.07
C ALA A 44 7.07 8.20 1.36
N ALA A 45 8.23 7.96 1.97
CA ALA A 45 8.70 8.68 3.15
C ALA A 45 8.90 10.17 2.85
N TYR A 46 9.54 10.52 1.73
CA TYR A 46 9.67 11.92 1.32
C TYR A 46 8.30 12.63 1.25
N ILE A 47 7.30 12.00 0.64
CA ILE A 47 5.94 12.56 0.55
C ILE A 47 5.34 12.74 1.95
N TYR A 48 5.45 11.73 2.81
CA TYR A 48 4.95 11.79 4.18
C TYR A 48 5.61 12.93 4.98
N ARG A 49 6.94 13.01 4.96
CA ARG A 49 7.72 14.01 5.68
C ARG A 49 7.43 15.41 5.16
N ARG A 50 7.33 15.58 3.84
CA ARG A 50 6.94 16.85 3.21
C ARG A 50 5.54 17.31 3.62
N LYS A 51 4.59 16.38 3.70
CA LYS A 51 3.19 16.72 3.97
C LYS A 51 2.89 16.92 5.47
N TYR A 52 3.53 16.17 6.34
CA TYR A 52 3.14 16.08 7.76
C TYR A 52 4.26 16.39 8.75
N LYS A 53 5.51 16.63 8.28
CA LYS A 53 6.70 16.84 9.12
C LYS A 53 7.56 18.01 8.60
N ASP A 54 6.92 19.02 8.02
CA ASP A 54 7.55 20.25 7.53
C ASP A 54 8.69 20.06 6.52
N GLY A 55 8.70 18.95 5.79
CA GLY A 55 9.77 18.65 4.82
C GLY A 55 11.09 18.22 5.44
N LYS A 56 11.15 17.91 6.74
CA LYS A 56 12.34 17.39 7.40
C LYS A 56 12.62 15.96 6.95
N ILE A 57 13.43 15.78 5.92
CA ILE A 57 13.77 14.46 5.36
C ILE A 57 14.72 13.71 6.31
N ILE A 58 14.52 12.40 6.42
CA ILE A 58 15.41 11.47 7.12
C ILE A 58 16.06 10.60 6.04
N PRO A 59 17.40 10.51 5.99
CA PRO A 59 18.09 9.67 5.01
C PRO A 59 17.85 8.18 5.29
N LEU A 60 18.15 7.34 4.31
CA LEU A 60 18.15 5.89 4.51
C LEU A 60 19.32 5.47 5.42
N ASP A 61 19.16 4.35 6.11
CA ASP A 61 20.23 3.69 6.87
C ASP A 61 20.56 2.33 6.23
N ASP A 62 21.78 2.19 5.71
CA ASP A 62 22.25 0.99 5.02
C ASP A 62 22.40 -0.24 5.95
N SER A 63 22.34 -0.04 7.27
CA SER A 63 22.37 -1.14 8.24
C SER A 63 20.99 -1.77 8.49
N LEU A 64 19.91 -1.14 8.03
CA LEU A 64 18.53 -1.59 8.23
C LEU A 64 17.99 -2.38 7.03
N ASP A 65 17.14 -3.38 7.30
CA ASP A 65 16.36 -4.05 6.26
C ASP A 65 15.25 -3.16 5.69
N TYR A 66 14.61 -3.62 4.61
CA TYR A 66 13.61 -2.85 3.85
C TYR A 66 12.46 -2.28 4.71
N GLY A 67 11.87 -3.10 5.57
CA GLY A 67 10.73 -2.68 6.41
C GLY A 67 11.17 -1.69 7.48
N ALA A 68 12.29 -1.98 8.15
CA ALA A 68 12.85 -1.10 9.17
C ALA A 68 13.31 0.25 8.60
N ASN A 69 14.00 0.25 7.45
CA ASN A 69 14.46 1.46 6.80
C ASN A 69 13.29 2.34 6.34
N TYR A 70 12.18 1.73 5.90
CA TYR A 70 10.96 2.49 5.58
C TYR A 70 10.36 3.18 6.81
N ALA A 71 10.25 2.48 7.94
CA ALA A 71 9.78 3.05 9.21
C ALA A 71 10.72 4.17 9.71
N HIS A 72 12.03 3.94 9.67
CA HIS A 72 13.07 4.92 9.99
C HIS A 72 12.90 6.21 9.18
N MET A 73 12.81 6.11 7.85
CA MET A 73 12.65 7.29 6.98
C MET A 73 11.32 8.05 7.20
N LEU A 74 10.27 7.39 7.69
CA LEU A 74 9.04 8.05 8.13
C LEU A 74 9.22 8.82 9.46
N GLY A 75 10.25 8.46 10.23
CA GLY A 75 10.61 9.03 11.53
C GLY A 75 10.11 8.20 12.71
N PHE A 76 10.05 6.88 12.55
CA PHE A 76 9.68 5.93 13.59
C PHE A 76 10.82 4.92 13.80
N ASP A 77 11.57 5.10 14.89
CA ASP A 77 12.71 4.24 15.26
C ASP A 77 12.37 3.28 16.42
N ASP A 78 11.13 3.35 16.92
CA ASP A 78 10.67 2.44 17.97
C ASP A 78 10.69 0.98 17.45
N PRO A 79 11.28 0.02 18.19
CA PRO A 79 11.39 -1.37 17.73
C PRO A 79 10.06 -2.01 17.35
N GLU A 80 8.96 -1.70 18.04
CA GLU A 80 7.63 -2.23 17.71
C GLU A 80 7.12 -1.65 16.39
N MET A 81 7.44 -0.38 16.09
CA MET A 81 7.11 0.24 14.80
C MET A 81 7.92 -0.35 13.64
N LEU A 82 9.18 -0.74 13.87
CA LEU A 82 9.98 -1.42 12.86
C LEU A 82 9.39 -2.79 12.54
N GLU A 83 9.05 -3.59 13.57
CA GLU A 83 8.37 -4.89 13.41
C GLU A 83 7.00 -4.74 12.75
N PHE A 84 6.22 -3.74 13.15
CA PHE A 84 4.94 -3.43 12.52
C PHE A 84 5.10 -3.19 11.03
N MET A 85 6.10 -2.39 10.62
CA MET A 85 6.31 -2.09 9.20
C MET A 85 6.75 -3.32 8.40
N ARG A 86 7.62 -4.18 8.98
CA ARG A 86 8.03 -5.46 8.38
C ARG A 86 6.82 -6.35 8.11
N LEU A 87 5.93 -6.51 9.10
CA LEU A 87 4.70 -7.28 8.96
C LEU A 87 3.75 -6.63 7.95
N TYR A 88 3.54 -5.32 8.06
CA TYR A 88 2.59 -4.57 7.25
C TYR A 88 2.90 -4.69 5.75
N VAL A 89 4.16 -4.50 5.36
CA VAL A 89 4.60 -4.65 3.97
C VAL A 89 4.45 -6.10 3.50
N SER A 90 4.76 -7.07 4.36
CA SER A 90 4.71 -8.49 4.01
C SER A 90 3.28 -8.97 3.72
N ILE A 91 2.32 -8.68 4.61
CA ILE A 91 0.95 -9.20 4.49
C ILE A 91 0.12 -8.50 3.42
N HIS A 92 0.51 -7.29 2.99
CA HIS A 92 -0.16 -6.55 1.91
C HIS A 92 0.59 -6.66 0.58
N SER A 93 1.61 -7.51 0.49
CA SER A 93 2.51 -7.59 -0.67
C SER A 93 1.81 -8.05 -1.94
N ASP A 94 0.89 -9.00 -1.85
CA ASP A 94 0.08 -9.47 -2.97
C ASP A 94 -1.28 -10.00 -2.52
N HIS A 95 -2.28 -9.93 -3.41
CA HIS A 95 -3.60 -10.52 -3.20
C HIS A 95 -4.24 -10.85 -4.57
N GLU A 96 -3.62 -11.81 -5.26
CA GLU A 96 -4.02 -12.28 -6.59
C GLU A 96 -3.97 -11.19 -7.69
N GLY A 97 -4.37 -11.55 -8.92
CA GLY A 97 -4.37 -10.66 -10.08
C GLY A 97 -5.71 -9.97 -10.39
N GLY A 98 -6.80 -10.33 -9.69
CA GLY A 98 -8.14 -9.83 -9.99
C GLY A 98 -8.44 -8.43 -9.46
N ASN A 99 -7.71 -7.99 -8.43
CA ASN A 99 -7.90 -6.67 -7.84
C ASN A 99 -7.42 -5.56 -8.81
N VAL A 100 -7.98 -4.36 -8.68
CA VAL A 100 -7.80 -3.27 -9.65
C VAL A 100 -6.33 -2.88 -9.83
N SER A 101 -5.54 -2.82 -8.75
CA SER A 101 -4.12 -2.44 -8.84
C SER A 101 -3.28 -3.51 -9.56
N SER A 102 -3.40 -4.78 -9.15
CA SER A 102 -2.64 -5.87 -9.77
C SER A 102 -3.04 -6.05 -11.24
N HIS A 103 -4.34 -6.00 -11.55
CA HIS A 103 -4.82 -6.08 -12.93
C HIS A 103 -4.32 -4.90 -13.78
N THR A 104 -4.35 -3.68 -13.24
CA THR A 104 -3.88 -2.50 -13.98
C THR A 104 -2.38 -2.59 -14.28
N ALA A 105 -1.56 -3.00 -13.30
CA ALA A 105 -0.13 -3.23 -13.53
C ALA A 105 0.08 -4.24 -14.66
N HIS A 106 -0.60 -5.39 -14.59
CA HIS A 106 -0.50 -6.43 -15.60
C HIS A 106 -0.94 -5.94 -16.99
N LEU A 107 -2.08 -5.25 -17.07
CA LEU A 107 -2.63 -4.73 -18.31
C LEU A 107 -1.69 -3.71 -18.97
N VAL A 108 -1.15 -2.77 -18.21
CA VAL A 108 -0.23 -1.73 -18.73
C VAL A 108 1.14 -2.30 -19.10
N ALA A 109 1.61 -3.34 -18.40
CA ALA A 109 2.83 -4.06 -18.77
C ALA A 109 2.66 -4.95 -20.01
N SER A 110 1.45 -5.44 -20.31
CA SER A 110 1.19 -6.35 -21.43
C SER A 110 1.53 -5.81 -22.84
N PRO A 111 1.37 -4.50 -23.16
CA PRO A 111 1.92 -3.90 -24.37
C PRO A 111 3.41 -3.52 -24.26
N LEU A 112 4.14 -4.09 -23.30
CA LEU A 112 5.58 -3.87 -23.05
C LEU A 112 5.91 -2.46 -22.51
N SER A 113 5.02 -1.88 -21.70
CA SER A 113 5.44 -0.74 -20.87
C SER A 113 6.39 -1.23 -19.77
N ASP A 114 7.38 -0.40 -19.41
CA ASP A 114 8.31 -0.72 -18.33
C ASP A 114 7.63 -0.77 -16.94
N PRO A 115 8.29 -1.39 -15.93
CA PRO A 115 7.72 -1.53 -14.58
C PRO A 115 7.32 -0.21 -13.90
N TYR A 116 7.98 0.92 -14.19
CA TYR A 116 7.62 2.20 -13.58
C TYR A 116 6.28 2.71 -14.10
N LEU A 117 6.04 2.63 -15.41
CA LEU A 117 4.76 3.00 -16.02
C LEU A 117 3.63 2.10 -15.52
N ALA A 118 3.85 0.79 -15.51
CA ALA A 118 2.88 -0.18 -15.03
C ALA A 118 2.50 0.07 -13.56
N PHE A 119 3.49 0.27 -12.69
CA PHE A 119 3.26 0.52 -11.27
C PHE A 119 2.61 1.89 -11.01
N ALA A 120 2.99 2.94 -11.76
CA ALA A 120 2.37 4.26 -11.63
C ALA A 120 0.87 4.22 -12.00
N ALA A 121 0.50 3.47 -13.04
CA ALA A 121 -0.90 3.26 -13.40
C ALA A 121 -1.64 2.45 -12.32
N ALA A 122 -1.01 1.41 -11.78
CA ALA A 122 -1.56 0.61 -10.70
C ALA A 122 -1.85 1.43 -9.43
N LEU A 123 -0.98 2.39 -9.08
CA LEU A 123 -1.22 3.33 -7.98
C LEU A 123 -2.44 4.23 -8.23
N ASN A 124 -2.72 4.61 -9.47
CA ASN A 124 -3.93 5.37 -9.80
C ASN A 124 -5.19 4.52 -9.60
N GLY A 125 -5.14 3.23 -9.98
CA GLY A 125 -6.21 2.27 -9.68
C GLY A 125 -6.39 2.05 -8.18
N LEU A 126 -5.29 1.92 -7.43
CA LEU A 126 -5.28 1.79 -5.97
C LEU A 126 -5.87 3.01 -5.26
N ALA A 127 -5.67 4.21 -5.79
CA ALA A 127 -6.25 5.44 -5.26
C ALA A 127 -7.79 5.51 -5.41
N GLY A 128 -8.40 4.61 -6.19
CA GLY A 128 -9.85 4.50 -6.32
C GLY A 128 -10.54 4.24 -4.97
N PRO A 129 -11.65 4.92 -4.63
CA PRO A 129 -12.34 4.74 -3.36
C PRO A 129 -12.76 3.31 -3.04
N LEU A 130 -13.12 2.54 -4.07
CA LEU A 130 -13.55 1.14 -3.95
C LEU A 130 -12.39 0.14 -3.82
N HIS A 131 -11.13 0.62 -3.79
CA HIS A 131 -9.95 -0.23 -3.68
C HIS A 131 -9.09 0.13 -2.46
N GLY A 132 -8.56 1.36 -2.41
CA GLY A 132 -7.53 1.73 -1.43
C GLY A 132 -8.02 2.35 -0.11
N LEU A 133 -9.32 2.51 0.13
CA LEU A 133 -9.82 3.30 1.27
C LEU A 133 -10.29 2.49 2.49
N ALA A 134 -10.45 1.17 2.39
CA ALA A 134 -11.03 0.35 3.46
C ALA A 134 -10.37 0.58 4.83
N ASN A 135 -9.03 0.64 4.89
CA ASN A 135 -8.29 0.92 6.14
C ASN A 135 -8.67 2.29 6.74
N GLN A 136 -8.76 3.33 5.91
CA GLN A 136 -9.11 4.67 6.38
C GLN A 136 -10.56 4.74 6.85
N GLU A 137 -11.48 4.03 6.19
CA GLU A 137 -12.88 3.98 6.56
C GLU A 137 -13.08 3.29 7.92
N VAL A 138 -12.43 2.15 8.14
CA VAL A 138 -12.42 1.45 9.44
C VAL A 138 -11.91 2.36 10.54
N LEU A 139 -10.76 3.02 10.34
CA LEU A 139 -10.18 3.91 11.37
C LEU A 139 -11.08 5.13 11.66
N ARG A 140 -11.70 5.73 10.63
CA ARG A 140 -12.65 6.84 10.81
C ARG A 140 -13.87 6.40 11.59
N TRP A 141 -14.41 5.22 11.29
CA TRP A 141 -15.58 4.66 11.96
C TRP A 141 -15.31 4.32 13.43
N ILE A 142 -14.17 3.68 13.73
CA ILE A 142 -13.76 3.42 15.13
C ILE A 142 -13.62 4.74 15.90
N ARG A 143 -13.00 5.76 15.29
CA ARG A 143 -12.86 7.09 15.91
C ARG A 143 -14.20 7.79 16.13
N SER A 144 -15.17 7.64 15.23
CA SER A 144 -16.50 8.23 15.43
C SER A 144 -17.23 7.58 16.59
N ILE A 145 -17.11 6.26 16.77
CA ILE A 145 -17.68 5.54 17.93
C ILE A 145 -17.06 6.07 19.22
N VAL A 146 -15.74 6.09 19.31
CA VAL A 146 -15.03 6.60 20.51
C VAL A 146 -15.44 8.04 20.81
N LYS A 147 -15.65 8.87 19.78
CA LYS A 147 -16.12 10.25 19.93
C LYS A 147 -17.58 10.32 20.42
N GLU A 148 -18.46 9.46 19.93
CA GLU A 148 -19.88 9.41 20.34
C GLU A 148 -20.02 8.98 21.80
N PHE A 149 -19.25 7.97 22.23
CA PHE A 149 -19.26 7.51 23.63
C PHE A 149 -18.39 8.36 24.56
N GLY A 150 -17.53 9.22 24.02
CA GLY A 150 -16.60 10.07 24.79
C GLY A 150 -15.46 9.30 25.47
N THR A 151 -15.33 8.00 25.22
CA THR A 151 -14.33 7.12 25.84
C THR A 151 -14.02 5.94 24.93
N PRO A 152 -12.78 5.42 24.92
CA PRO A 152 -12.48 4.13 24.31
C PRO A 152 -12.94 2.94 25.17
N ASN A 153 -13.24 3.15 26.46
CA ASN A 153 -13.68 2.10 27.38
C ASN A 153 -15.18 1.86 27.25
N ILE A 154 -15.59 1.25 26.14
CA ILE A 154 -16.98 0.95 25.81
C ILE A 154 -17.27 -0.51 26.19
N SER A 155 -18.38 -0.77 26.88
CA SER A 155 -18.74 -2.15 27.25
C SER A 155 -19.17 -2.96 26.01
N THR A 156 -19.05 -4.28 26.09
CA THR A 156 -19.49 -5.18 25.01
C THR A 156 -20.97 -4.99 24.69
N GLU A 157 -21.81 -4.76 25.70
CA GLU A 157 -23.25 -4.54 25.54
C GLU A 157 -23.52 -3.22 24.81
N GLN A 158 -22.86 -2.13 25.21
CA GLN A 158 -22.99 -0.83 24.55
C GLN A 158 -22.56 -0.88 23.08
N LEU A 159 -21.45 -1.57 22.79
CA LEU A 159 -20.96 -1.74 21.43
C LEU A 159 -21.89 -2.64 20.61
N SER A 160 -22.43 -3.71 21.20
CA SER A 160 -23.41 -4.59 20.58
C SER A 160 -24.66 -3.80 20.16
N ASP A 161 -25.22 -2.99 21.07
CA ASP A 161 -26.38 -2.15 20.79
C ASP A 161 -26.08 -1.12 19.67
N TYR A 162 -24.90 -0.52 19.67
CA TYR A 162 -24.46 0.40 18.63
C TYR A 162 -24.38 -0.28 17.25
N ILE A 163 -23.80 -1.49 17.20
CA ILE A 163 -23.71 -2.29 15.97
C ILE A 163 -25.11 -2.67 15.48
N HIS A 164 -25.98 -3.15 16.36
CA HIS A 164 -27.37 -3.47 16.01
C HIS A 164 -28.13 -2.27 15.46
N LYS A 165 -27.98 -1.09 16.07
CA LYS A 165 -28.57 0.16 15.58
C LYS A 165 -28.01 0.54 14.20
N THR A 166 -26.70 0.43 14.00
CA THR A 166 -26.03 0.70 12.73
C THR A 166 -26.62 -0.17 11.62
N LEU A 167 -26.65 -1.49 11.83
CA LEU A 167 -27.20 -2.45 10.86
C LEU A 167 -28.70 -2.23 10.61
N SER A 168 -29.48 -1.99 11.65
CA SER A 168 -30.93 -1.76 11.54
C SER A 168 -31.27 -0.46 10.81
N SER A 169 -30.34 0.51 10.77
CA SER A 169 -30.47 1.75 10.01
C SER A 169 -30.10 1.61 8.52
N GLY A 170 -29.75 0.40 8.07
CA GLY A 170 -29.30 0.14 6.70
C GLY A 170 -27.84 0.50 6.44
N GLN A 171 -27.09 0.86 7.47
CA GLN A 171 -25.64 1.09 7.38
C GLN A 171 -24.86 -0.22 7.55
N VAL A 172 -23.62 -0.24 7.08
CA VAL A 172 -22.71 -1.39 7.20
C VAL A 172 -21.64 -1.14 8.25
N VAL A 173 -21.02 -2.21 8.75
CA VAL A 173 -19.82 -2.13 9.60
C VAL A 173 -18.59 -2.23 8.68
N PRO A 174 -17.80 -1.15 8.52
CA PRO A 174 -16.62 -1.18 7.65
C PRO A 174 -15.63 -2.27 8.10
N GLY A 175 -15.06 -2.99 7.13
CA GLY A 175 -14.13 -4.09 7.39
C GLY A 175 -14.79 -5.44 7.70
N TYR A 176 -16.12 -5.50 7.85
CA TYR A 176 -16.87 -6.74 8.03
C TYR A 176 -17.80 -7.01 6.85
N GLY A 177 -18.08 -8.30 6.56
CA GLY A 177 -19.04 -8.73 5.53
C GLY A 177 -18.61 -8.57 4.07
N HIS A 178 -17.40 -8.06 3.80
CA HIS A 178 -16.84 -7.89 2.44
C HIS A 178 -16.06 -9.12 1.95
N GLY A 179 -15.91 -10.14 2.80
CA GLY A 179 -15.14 -11.35 2.49
C GLY A 179 -15.92 -12.34 1.62
N VAL A 180 -15.26 -12.87 0.60
CA VAL A 180 -15.67 -14.13 -0.06
C VAL A 180 -15.28 -15.35 0.79
N LEU A 181 -14.31 -15.17 1.71
CA LEU A 181 -13.80 -16.20 2.60
C LEU A 181 -14.80 -16.56 3.71
N ARG A 182 -14.87 -17.86 4.04
CA ARG A 182 -15.79 -18.42 5.05
C ARG A 182 -15.35 -18.21 6.49
N LYS A 183 -14.13 -17.73 6.72
CA LYS A 183 -13.50 -17.49 8.03
C LYS A 183 -12.72 -16.18 8.02
N THR A 184 -12.19 -15.80 9.18
CA THR A 184 -11.26 -14.67 9.33
C THR A 184 -10.11 -14.79 8.33
N VAL A 185 -9.59 -13.65 7.83
CA VAL A 185 -8.65 -13.56 6.69
C VAL A 185 -7.34 -14.37 6.87
N GLN A 186 -6.96 -14.77 8.08
CA GLN A 186 -5.79 -15.62 8.34
C GLN A 186 -6.14 -17.12 8.52
N ASP A 187 -7.41 -17.49 8.65
CA ASP A 187 -7.85 -18.86 8.98
C ASP A 187 -8.14 -19.72 7.72
N THR A 188 -7.62 -19.30 6.56
CA THR A 188 -7.78 -19.95 5.25
C THR A 188 -6.42 -20.29 4.66
#